data_AF-A0A503WPC1-F1
#
_entry.id   AF-A0A503WPC1-F1
#
_cell.length_a   1.000
_cell.length_b   1.000
_cell.length_c   1.000
_cell.angle_alpha   90.00
_cell.angle_beta   90.00
_cell.angle_gamma   90.00
#
_symmetry.space_group_name_H-M   'P 1'
#
loop_
_entity.id
_entity.type
_entity.pdbx_description
1 polymer ?
#
loop_
_entity_poly.entity_id
_entity_poly.type
_entity_poly.pdbx_seq_one_letter_code
_entity_poly.pdbx_strand_id
1 'polypeptide(L)'
;MSIQTPTMPAAELPKTKRIVAIDMLRGIALIAMASYHFTWDLEFFGYTDPGLTAFGWWKFYARCIASTFLFLVGVSLYLAHGKEIRWNGFWRRFAMVAGAAIAISVATRIATPDGWIFFGILHQIALASLLGLAFLRLPALLTLLIAAAVIAIPFYFRLESFDHPWLWWVGLSAVNPHSNDYVPLFPWFGAVLVGLGATKLASGFGALARLADVAPGRWSNPLVFIGRHSLAFYVIHQPLLIGSVWLFSQVMPAKVEPPQVNFLKTCQISCEQQRDSKFCSSYCGCMLDTLEGEATLDRLYKNDQTAEWRAHLADLAGTCTAQTDSKTEEGVE
;
A
#
# COMPACT_ATOMS: atom_id res chain seq x y z
N MET A 1 -56.32 -9.17 -49.82
CA MET A 1 -54.87 -9.45 -49.98
C MET A 1 -54.15 -8.43 -49.12
N SER A 2 -53.75 -8.81 -47.91
CA SER A 2 -53.03 -7.93 -46.97
C SER A 2 -51.56 -8.36 -47.01
N ILE A 3 -50.67 -7.48 -47.47
CA ILE A 3 -49.24 -7.76 -47.54
C ILE A 3 -48.69 -7.61 -46.12
N GLN A 4 -48.41 -8.74 -45.46
CA GLN A 4 -47.67 -8.76 -44.20
C GLN A 4 -46.19 -8.57 -44.52
N THR A 5 -45.64 -7.42 -44.13
CA THR A 5 -44.20 -7.19 -44.12
C THR A 5 -43.60 -7.97 -42.93
N PRO A 6 -42.66 -8.90 -43.14
CA PRO A 6 -42.04 -9.62 -42.03
C PRO A 6 -41.10 -8.66 -41.28
N THR A 7 -41.44 -8.34 -40.03
CA THR A 7 -40.55 -7.66 -39.09
C THR A 7 -39.40 -8.60 -38.76
N MET A 8 -38.23 -8.36 -39.34
CA MET A 8 -37.01 -9.05 -38.92
C MET A 8 -36.69 -8.69 -37.47
N PRO A 9 -36.37 -9.67 -36.60
CA PRO A 9 -35.90 -9.37 -35.25
C PRO A 9 -34.59 -8.59 -35.34
N ALA A 10 -34.56 -7.43 -34.68
CA ALA A 10 -33.34 -6.65 -34.52
C ALA A 10 -32.26 -7.56 -33.91
N ALA A 11 -31.15 -7.76 -34.62
CA ALA A 11 -30.02 -8.50 -34.10
C ALA A 11 -29.54 -7.83 -32.81
N GLU A 12 -29.73 -8.49 -31.66
CA GLU A 12 -29.15 -8.04 -30.40
C GLU A 12 -27.64 -7.96 -30.57
N LEU A 13 -27.10 -6.74 -30.43
CA LEU A 13 -25.65 -6.54 -30.38
C LEU A 13 -25.06 -7.47 -29.30
N PRO A 14 -24.04 -8.27 -29.61
CA PRO A 14 -23.51 -9.25 -28.67
C PRO A 14 -23.05 -8.53 -27.40
N LYS A 15 -23.72 -8.82 -26.28
CA LYS A 15 -23.30 -8.33 -24.95
C LYS A 15 -21.88 -8.79 -24.73
N THR A 16 -20.97 -7.84 -24.51
CA THR A 16 -19.56 -8.12 -24.19
C THR A 16 -19.50 -9.13 -23.04
N LYS A 17 -18.96 -10.33 -23.32
CA LYS A 17 -18.89 -11.42 -22.34
C LYS A 17 -17.96 -11.00 -21.20
N ARG A 18 -18.43 -11.16 -19.95
CA ARG A 18 -17.66 -10.80 -18.76
C ARG A 18 -16.45 -11.73 -18.62
N ILE A 19 -15.27 -11.15 -18.41
CA ILE A 19 -14.02 -11.90 -18.25
C ILE A 19 -13.86 -12.34 -16.79
N VAL A 20 -14.21 -13.60 -16.50
CA VAL A 20 -14.20 -14.16 -15.14
C VAL A 20 -12.81 -14.15 -14.50
N ALA A 21 -11.75 -14.34 -15.31
CA ALA A 21 -10.37 -14.30 -14.84
C ALA A 21 -10.00 -12.96 -14.16
N ILE A 22 -10.58 -11.83 -14.59
CA ILE A 22 -10.33 -10.52 -13.97
C ILE A 22 -10.96 -10.45 -12.58
N ASP A 23 -12.16 -11.02 -12.41
CA ASP A 23 -12.79 -11.08 -11.08
C ASP A 23 -11.98 -11.97 -10.15
N MET A 24 -11.44 -13.10 -10.63
CA MET A 24 -10.56 -13.95 -9.83
C MET A 24 -9.28 -13.23 -9.40
N LEU A 25 -8.61 -12.53 -10.31
CA LEU A 25 -7.41 -11.76 -10.00
C LEU A 25 -7.68 -10.67 -8.96
N ARG A 26 -8.83 -9.99 -9.05
CA ARG A 26 -9.28 -9.06 -8.00
C ARG A 26 -9.50 -9.76 -6.66
N GLY A 27 -10.14 -10.93 -6.66
CA GLY A 27 -10.35 -11.74 -5.47
C GLY A 27 -9.03 -12.14 -4.79
N ILE A 28 -8.05 -12.59 -5.57
CA ILE A 28 -6.71 -12.93 -5.09
C ILE A 28 -6.02 -11.69 -4.49
N ALA A 29 -6.06 -10.55 -5.19
CA ALA A 29 -5.46 -9.30 -4.71
C ALA A 29 -6.09 -8.83 -3.37
N LEU A 30 -7.41 -9.00 -3.20
CA LEU A 30 -8.12 -8.68 -1.96
C LEU A 30 -7.76 -9.60 -0.80
N ILE A 31 -7.57 -10.90 -1.06
CA ILE A 31 -7.10 -11.84 -0.03
C ILE A 31 -5.65 -11.51 0.36
N ALA A 32 -4.79 -11.21 -0.62
CA ALA A 32 -3.42 -10.81 -0.37
C ALA A 32 -3.34 -9.54 0.50
N MET A 33 -4.12 -8.52 0.16
CA MET A 33 -4.30 -7.32 0.99
C MET A 33 -4.75 -7.65 2.41
N ALA A 34 -5.81 -8.45 2.57
CA ALA A 34 -6.32 -8.83 3.89
C ALA A 34 -5.24 -9.55 4.72
N SER A 35 -4.42 -10.41 4.10
CA SER A 35 -3.32 -11.08 4.82
C SER A 35 -2.21 -10.12 5.27
N TYR A 36 -1.89 -9.10 4.46
CA TYR A 36 -0.94 -8.05 4.83
C TYR A 36 -1.49 -7.24 6.01
N HIS A 37 -2.74 -6.79 5.90
CA HIS A 37 -3.40 -6.00 6.94
C HIS A 37 -3.58 -6.77 8.24
N PHE A 38 -3.89 -8.07 8.18
CA PHE A 38 -3.92 -8.92 9.37
C PHE A 38 -2.55 -8.98 10.07
N THR A 39 -1.46 -9.05 9.30
CA THR A 39 -0.10 -9.03 9.88
C THR A 39 0.22 -7.67 10.51
N TRP A 40 -0.20 -6.58 9.86
CA TRP A 40 -0.11 -5.24 10.43
C TRP A 40 -0.93 -5.10 11.72
N ASP A 41 -2.12 -5.70 11.79
CA ASP A 41 -2.94 -5.71 13.01
C ASP A 41 -2.23 -6.47 14.13
N LEU A 42 -1.60 -7.61 13.83
CA LEU A 42 -0.80 -8.35 14.82
C LEU A 42 0.39 -7.52 15.33
N GLU A 43 1.05 -6.76 14.46
CA GLU A 43 2.09 -5.79 14.84
C GLU A 43 1.51 -4.68 15.73
N PHE A 44 0.38 -4.08 15.34
CA PHE A 44 -0.28 -3.01 16.07
C PHE A 44 -0.70 -3.43 17.49
N PHE A 45 -1.11 -4.68 17.67
CA PHE A 45 -1.46 -5.25 18.98
C PHE A 45 -0.26 -5.85 19.74
N GLY A 46 0.97 -5.78 19.21
CA GLY A 46 2.18 -6.24 19.88
C GLY A 46 2.40 -7.76 19.84
N TYR A 47 1.71 -8.49 18.96
CA TYR A 47 1.94 -9.93 18.75
C TYR A 47 3.13 -10.24 17.84
N THR A 48 3.65 -9.23 17.15
CA THR A 48 4.85 -9.34 16.31
C THR A 48 5.76 -8.14 16.53
N ASP A 49 6.98 -8.22 16.03
CA ASP A 49 8.01 -7.21 16.24
C ASP A 49 7.62 -5.86 15.62
N PRO A 50 7.81 -4.74 16.35
CA PRO A 50 7.59 -3.41 15.79
C PRO A 50 8.39 -3.18 14.50
N GLY A 51 7.73 -2.63 13.49
CA GLY A 51 8.31 -2.38 12.18
C GLY A 51 8.26 -3.56 11.22
N LEU A 52 7.83 -4.76 11.63
CA LEU A 52 7.84 -5.97 10.78
C LEU A 52 7.28 -5.71 9.38
N THR A 53 6.14 -5.04 9.29
CA THR A 53 5.48 -4.77 8.00
C THR A 53 6.11 -3.63 7.20
N ALA A 54 6.92 -2.78 7.83
CA ALA A 54 7.51 -1.58 7.23
C ALA A 54 8.81 -1.82 6.43
N PHE A 55 9.48 -2.97 6.61
CA PHE A 55 10.76 -3.28 5.96
C PHE A 55 10.79 -4.63 5.23
N GLY A 56 11.92 -4.88 4.54
CA GLY A 56 12.23 -6.17 3.92
C GLY A 56 11.17 -6.66 2.91
N TRP A 57 10.83 -7.95 3.02
CA TRP A 57 9.90 -8.61 2.12
C TRP A 57 8.46 -8.12 2.27
N TRP A 58 8.03 -7.71 3.48
CA TRP A 58 6.68 -7.20 3.72
C TRP A 58 6.41 -5.90 2.95
N LYS A 59 7.40 -4.99 2.91
CA LYS A 59 7.33 -3.78 2.09
C LYS A 59 7.20 -4.08 0.60
N PHE A 60 7.92 -5.09 0.11
CA PHE A 60 7.80 -5.53 -1.29
C PHE A 60 6.42 -6.15 -1.56
N TYR A 61 5.93 -6.98 -0.63
CA TYR A 61 4.61 -7.59 -0.70
C TYR A 61 3.49 -6.54 -0.80
N ALA A 62 3.52 -5.52 0.08
CA ALA A 62 2.60 -4.39 0.02
C ALA A 62 2.61 -3.67 -1.34
N ARG A 63 3.81 -3.43 -1.89
CA ARG A 63 3.97 -2.77 -3.21
C ARG A 63 3.42 -3.62 -4.35
N CYS A 64 3.59 -4.93 -4.30
CA CYS A 64 3.02 -5.85 -5.28
C CYS A 64 1.49 -5.87 -5.21
N ILE A 65 0.91 -5.87 -4.01
CA ILE A 65 -0.54 -5.79 -3.78
C ILE A 65 -1.09 -4.49 -4.38
N ALA A 66 -0.52 -3.34 -3.99
CA ALA A 66 -0.95 -2.02 -4.46
C ALA A 66 -0.83 -1.89 -5.99
N SER A 67 0.30 -2.33 -6.56
CA SER A 67 0.51 -2.33 -8.01
C SER A 67 -0.52 -3.19 -8.74
N THR A 68 -0.88 -4.35 -8.17
CA THR A 68 -1.90 -5.25 -8.74
C THR A 68 -3.28 -4.60 -8.74
N PHE A 69 -3.69 -3.95 -7.64
CA PHE A 69 -4.97 -3.21 -7.60
C PHE A 69 -5.03 -2.11 -8.65
N LEU A 70 -3.98 -1.30 -8.73
CA LEU A 70 -3.92 -0.16 -9.65
C LEU A 70 -3.84 -0.62 -11.11
N PHE A 71 -3.07 -1.66 -11.40
CA PHE A 71 -3.09 -2.32 -12.70
C PHE A 71 -4.50 -2.78 -13.07
N LEU A 72 -5.20 -3.47 -12.18
CA LEU A 72 -6.58 -3.93 -12.41
C LEU A 72 -7.55 -2.77 -12.58
N VAL A 73 -7.33 -1.61 -11.95
CA VAL A 73 -8.11 -0.39 -12.19
C VAL A 73 -7.94 0.08 -13.63
N GLY A 74 -6.71 0.12 -14.14
CA GLY A 74 -6.44 0.46 -15.55
C GLY A 74 -7.09 -0.49 -16.55
N VAL A 75 -7.00 -1.80 -16.28
CA VAL A 75 -7.70 -2.84 -17.05
C VAL A 75 -9.20 -2.58 -17.07
N SER A 76 -9.79 -2.34 -15.89
CA SER A 76 -11.22 -2.13 -15.72
C SER A 76 -11.70 -0.87 -16.43
N LEU A 77 -10.90 0.20 -16.38
CA LEU A 77 -11.20 1.47 -17.02
C LEU A 77 -11.30 1.31 -18.54
N TYR A 78 -10.33 0.61 -19.16
CA TYR A 78 -10.38 0.34 -20.59
C TYR A 78 -11.55 -0.58 -20.99
N LEU A 79 -11.80 -1.66 -20.23
CA LEU A 79 -12.92 -2.55 -20.54
C LEU A 79 -14.29 -1.89 -20.42
N ALA A 80 -14.44 -0.94 -19.49
CA ALA A 80 -15.70 -0.24 -19.27
C ALA A 80 -15.92 0.95 -20.22
N HIS A 81 -14.84 1.67 -20.59
CA HIS A 81 -14.93 2.97 -21.28
C HIS A 81 -14.09 3.09 -22.56
N GLY A 82 -13.38 2.03 -22.97
CA GLY A 82 -12.42 2.06 -24.07
C GLY A 82 -13.01 2.38 -25.44
N LYS A 83 -14.26 1.98 -25.71
CA LYS A 83 -14.99 2.34 -26.94
C LYS A 83 -15.71 3.68 -26.79
N GLU A 84 -16.43 3.85 -25.69
CA GLU A 84 -17.22 5.03 -25.38
C GLU A 84 -17.24 5.26 -23.86
N ILE A 85 -17.15 6.52 -23.44
CA ILE A 85 -17.20 6.86 -22.01
C ILE A 85 -18.64 6.79 -21.52
N ARG A 86 -18.96 5.69 -20.83
CA ARG A 86 -20.23 5.50 -20.11
C ARG A 86 -20.35 6.40 -18.86
N TRP A 87 -20.67 7.67 -19.02
CA TRP A 87 -20.68 8.68 -17.94
C TRP A 87 -21.49 8.31 -16.70
N ASN A 88 -22.71 7.79 -16.87
CA ASN A 88 -23.55 7.39 -15.73
C ASN A 88 -22.87 6.29 -14.87
N GLY A 89 -22.29 5.29 -15.54
CA GLY A 89 -21.55 4.22 -14.86
C GLY A 89 -20.25 4.71 -14.24
N PHE A 90 -19.56 5.62 -14.93
CA PHE A 90 -18.33 6.24 -14.44
C PHE A 90 -18.57 7.01 -13.14
N TRP A 91 -19.50 7.97 -13.14
CA TRP A 91 -19.76 8.83 -11.99
C TRP A 91 -20.33 8.06 -10.80
N ARG A 92 -21.17 7.05 -11.04
CA ARG A 92 -21.64 6.16 -9.97
C ARG A 92 -20.46 5.46 -9.28
N ARG A 93 -19.56 4.83 -10.06
CA ARG A 93 -18.38 4.15 -9.49
C ARG A 93 -17.44 5.15 -8.82
N PHE A 94 -17.20 6.30 -9.45
CA PHE A 94 -16.34 7.35 -8.91
C PHE A 94 -16.85 7.83 -7.55
N ALA A 95 -18.14 8.17 -7.44
CA ALA A 95 -18.75 8.63 -6.20
C ALA A 95 -18.66 7.56 -5.08
N MET A 96 -18.87 6.28 -5.41
CA MET A 96 -18.71 5.19 -4.44
C MET A 96 -17.29 5.08 -3.92
N VAL A 97 -16.28 5.14 -4.80
CA VAL A 97 -14.87 5.01 -4.40
C VAL A 97 -14.38 6.25 -3.67
N ALA A 98 -14.69 7.45 -4.17
CA ALA A 98 -14.34 8.71 -3.53
C ALA A 98 -15.01 8.86 -2.15
N GLY A 99 -16.29 8.48 -2.03
CA GLY A 99 -17.00 8.46 -0.76
C GLY A 99 -16.37 7.48 0.25
N ALA A 100 -15.98 6.28 -0.20
CA ALA A 100 -15.26 5.33 0.65
C ALA A 100 -13.87 5.85 1.08
N ALA A 101 -13.15 6.54 0.17
CA ALA A 101 -11.86 7.15 0.48
C ALA A 101 -11.98 8.20 1.59
N ILE A 102 -12.94 9.13 1.46
CA ILE A 102 -13.23 10.15 2.46
C ILE A 102 -13.65 9.52 3.79
N ALA A 103 -14.52 8.51 3.76
CA ALA A 103 -14.96 7.81 4.97
C ALA A 103 -13.79 7.17 5.72
N ILE A 104 -12.84 6.54 5.00
CA ILE A 104 -11.63 5.96 5.59
C ILE A 104 -10.71 7.04 6.17
N SER A 105 -10.53 8.18 5.48
CA SER A 105 -9.76 9.30 6.03
C SER A 105 -10.34 9.81 7.34
N VAL A 106 -11.67 10.00 7.40
CA VAL A 106 -12.35 10.44 8.62
C VAL A 106 -12.21 9.41 9.73
N ALA A 107 -12.47 8.13 9.44
CA ALA A 107 -12.37 7.05 10.43
C ALA A 107 -10.95 6.92 11.00
N THR A 108 -9.93 6.96 10.13
CA THR A 108 -8.53 6.87 10.56
C THR A 108 -8.04 8.14 11.25
N ARG A 109 -8.56 9.31 10.90
CA ARG A 109 -8.24 10.55 11.63
C ARG A 109 -8.68 10.48 13.09
N ILE A 110 -9.76 9.75 13.39
CA ILE A 110 -10.26 9.55 14.75
C ILE A 110 -9.53 8.38 15.44
N ALA A 111 -9.36 7.25 14.74
CA ALA A 111 -8.84 6.02 15.34
C ALA A 111 -7.29 5.97 15.43
N THR A 112 -6.59 6.56 14.46
CA THR A 112 -5.12 6.55 14.33
C THR A 112 -4.60 7.92 13.87
N PRO A 113 -4.74 8.98 14.68
CA PRO A 113 -4.51 10.37 14.26
C PRO A 113 -3.10 10.64 13.73
N ASP A 114 -2.07 9.97 14.25
CA ASP A 114 -0.67 10.12 13.85
C ASP A 114 -0.33 9.40 12.52
N GLY A 115 -1.18 8.45 12.11
CA GLY A 115 -1.05 7.67 10.88
C GLY A 115 -2.24 7.80 9.94
N TRP A 116 -3.08 8.83 10.11
CA TRP A 116 -4.35 8.94 9.39
C TRP A 116 -4.15 8.92 7.86
N ILE A 117 -5.11 8.33 7.15
CA ILE A 117 -5.01 8.09 5.71
C ILE A 117 -5.48 9.33 4.96
N PHE A 118 -4.58 10.25 4.65
CA PHE A 118 -4.91 11.46 3.90
C PHE A 118 -4.90 11.24 2.37
N PHE A 119 -4.08 10.31 1.88
CA PHE A 119 -4.02 9.96 0.46
C PHE A 119 -3.61 8.49 0.25
N GLY A 120 -4.53 7.60 0.61
CA GLY A 120 -4.39 6.15 0.41
C GLY A 120 -4.84 5.65 -0.97
N ILE A 121 -4.83 4.34 -1.16
CA ILE A 121 -5.08 3.71 -2.48
C ILE A 121 -6.47 4.05 -3.05
N LEU A 122 -7.53 4.21 -2.24
CA LEU A 122 -8.84 4.59 -2.76
C LEU A 122 -8.87 6.04 -3.32
N HIS A 123 -8.13 6.97 -2.70
CA HIS A 123 -7.96 8.33 -3.23
C HIS A 123 -7.29 8.26 -4.59
N GLN A 124 -6.22 7.47 -4.68
CA GLN A 124 -5.50 7.28 -5.92
C GLN A 124 -6.34 6.60 -6.99
N ILE A 125 -7.16 5.60 -6.64
CA ILE A 125 -8.09 4.98 -7.60
C ILE A 125 -9.09 6.00 -8.12
N ALA A 126 -9.63 6.88 -7.28
CA ALA A 126 -10.53 7.94 -7.71
C ALA A 126 -9.83 8.91 -8.68
N LEU A 127 -8.68 9.45 -8.28
CA LEU A 127 -7.88 10.37 -9.11
C LEU A 127 -7.46 9.72 -10.43
N ALA A 128 -6.88 8.53 -10.38
CA ALA A 128 -6.43 7.80 -11.55
C ALA A 128 -7.57 7.40 -12.48
N SER A 129 -8.79 7.17 -11.95
CA SER A 129 -9.96 6.92 -12.79
C SER A 129 -10.33 8.14 -13.63
N LEU A 130 -10.21 9.36 -13.08
CA LEU A 130 -10.41 10.61 -13.84
C LEU A 130 -9.28 10.85 -14.84
N LEU A 131 -8.03 10.85 -14.38
CA LEU A 131 -6.87 11.10 -15.24
C LEU A 131 -6.77 10.07 -16.35
N GLY A 132 -7.04 8.80 -16.06
CA GLY A 132 -7.01 7.70 -17.02
C GLY A 132 -7.99 7.86 -18.19
N LEU A 133 -9.07 8.65 -18.05
CA LEU A 133 -9.98 8.92 -19.17
C LEU A 133 -9.25 9.61 -20.34
N ALA A 134 -8.34 10.54 -20.04
CA ALA A 134 -7.53 11.24 -21.04
C ALA A 134 -6.64 10.27 -21.85
N PHE A 135 -6.30 9.12 -21.26
CA PHE A 135 -5.46 8.12 -21.89
C PHE A 135 -6.23 7.12 -22.72
N LEU A 136 -7.56 7.02 -22.63
CA LEU A 136 -8.34 5.97 -23.30
C LEU A 136 -8.14 5.95 -24.83
N ARG A 137 -8.00 7.13 -25.45
CA ARG A 137 -7.84 7.29 -26.91
C ARG A 137 -6.39 7.24 -27.39
N LEU A 138 -5.41 7.30 -26.48
CA LEU A 138 -4.00 7.24 -26.86
C LEU A 138 -3.60 5.85 -27.38
N PRO A 139 -2.61 5.73 -28.28
CA PRO A 139 -2.02 4.46 -28.67
C PRO A 139 -1.48 3.69 -27.45
N ALA A 140 -1.53 2.36 -27.50
CA ALA A 140 -1.14 1.52 -26.37
C ALA A 140 0.34 1.68 -26.01
N LEU A 141 1.23 1.70 -27.01
CA LEU A 141 2.67 1.93 -26.82
C LEU A 141 2.96 3.30 -26.19
N LEU A 142 2.31 4.36 -26.68
CA LEU A 142 2.46 5.70 -26.09
C LEU A 142 1.96 5.73 -24.64
N THR A 143 0.85 5.04 -24.34
CA THR A 143 0.35 4.90 -22.97
C THR A 143 1.40 4.23 -22.07
N LEU A 144 2.06 3.17 -22.54
CA LEU A 144 3.08 2.44 -21.80
C LEU A 144 4.38 3.25 -21.62
N LEU A 145 4.77 4.05 -22.63
CA LEU A 145 5.90 4.98 -22.51
C LEU A 145 5.63 6.05 -21.45
N ILE A 146 4.42 6.62 -21.43
CA ILE A 146 4.04 7.58 -20.37
C ILE A 146 3.98 6.89 -19.02
N ALA A 147 3.52 5.63 -18.94
CA ALA A 147 3.55 4.86 -17.71
C ALA A 147 4.98 4.68 -17.17
N ALA A 148 5.94 4.36 -18.05
CA ALA A 148 7.35 4.27 -17.69
C ALA A 148 7.90 5.61 -17.19
N ALA A 149 7.54 6.72 -17.85
CA ALA A 149 7.92 8.06 -17.40
C ALA A 149 7.34 8.38 -16.01
N VAL A 150 6.04 8.13 -15.77
CA VAL A 150 5.38 8.32 -14.46
C VAL A 150 6.07 7.50 -13.37
N ILE A 151 6.49 6.27 -13.67
CA ILE A 151 7.24 5.44 -12.71
C ILE A 151 8.64 6.00 -12.46
N ALA A 152 9.29 6.54 -13.50
CA ALA A 152 10.66 7.06 -13.45
C ALA A 152 10.79 8.42 -12.75
N ILE A 153 9.81 9.32 -12.86
CA ILE A 153 9.87 10.69 -12.32
C ILE A 153 10.35 10.76 -10.85
N PRO A 154 9.80 10.01 -9.89
CA PRO A 154 10.20 10.12 -8.48
C PRO A 154 11.64 9.65 -8.18
N PHE A 155 12.36 9.07 -9.15
CA PHE A 155 13.79 8.75 -9.02
C PHE A 155 14.69 9.94 -9.35
N TYR A 156 14.19 10.94 -10.10
CA TYR A 156 14.96 12.10 -10.55
C TYR A 156 14.44 13.42 -9.99
N PHE A 157 13.15 13.50 -9.64
CA PHE A 157 12.46 14.75 -9.28
C PHE A 157 11.82 14.65 -7.91
N ARG A 158 12.63 14.56 -6.85
CA ARG A 158 12.17 14.76 -5.47
C ARG A 158 12.70 16.09 -4.96
N LEU A 159 11.80 17.01 -4.62
CA LEU A 159 12.15 18.39 -4.27
C LEU A 159 11.46 18.81 -2.98
N GLU A 160 12.14 19.62 -2.18
CA GLU A 160 11.60 20.20 -0.94
C GLU A 160 10.34 21.05 -1.18
N SER A 161 10.19 21.63 -2.36
CA SER A 161 8.98 22.37 -2.75
C SER A 161 7.71 21.51 -2.71
N PHE A 162 7.84 20.18 -2.81
CA PHE A 162 6.71 19.24 -2.70
C PHE A 162 6.44 18.77 -1.25
N ASP A 163 7.26 19.17 -0.27
CA ASP A 163 7.07 18.80 1.15
C ASP A 163 5.91 19.53 1.83
N HIS A 164 5.30 20.49 1.14
CA HIS A 164 4.09 21.17 1.60
C HIS A 164 2.88 20.21 1.61
N PRO A 165 2.05 20.16 2.68
CA PRO A 165 0.95 19.19 2.81
C PRO A 165 -0.05 19.14 1.65
N TRP A 166 -0.30 20.29 1.01
CA TRP A 166 -1.20 20.39 -0.15
C TRP A 166 -0.66 19.71 -1.41
N LEU A 167 0.62 19.35 -1.44
CA LEU A 167 1.31 18.72 -2.56
C LEU A 167 1.70 17.26 -2.27
N TRP A 168 1.47 16.75 -1.06
CA TRP A 168 1.81 15.37 -0.71
C TRP A 168 1.13 14.34 -1.61
N TRP A 169 -0.06 14.61 -2.13
CA TRP A 169 -0.74 13.70 -3.06
C TRP A 169 0.02 13.52 -4.40
N VAL A 170 0.95 14.42 -4.74
CA VAL A 170 1.75 14.33 -5.97
C VAL A 170 2.78 13.19 -5.86
N GLY A 171 3.43 13.03 -4.71
CA GLY A 171 4.41 11.95 -4.48
C GLY A 171 5.86 12.30 -4.89
N LEU A 172 6.18 13.59 -4.98
CA LEU A 172 7.50 14.12 -5.33
C LEU A 172 8.19 14.85 -4.16
N SER A 173 7.70 14.63 -2.95
CA SER A 173 8.34 15.10 -1.72
C SER A 173 9.77 14.59 -1.58
N ALA A 174 10.65 15.42 -1.02
CA ALA A 174 11.98 14.98 -0.61
C ALA A 174 11.88 14.02 0.58
N VAL A 175 10.99 14.32 1.54
CA VAL A 175 10.70 13.45 2.68
C VAL A 175 9.25 12.98 2.59
N ASN A 176 9.06 11.66 2.50
CA ASN A 176 7.72 11.10 2.42
C ASN A 176 6.94 11.40 3.72
N PRO A 177 5.72 11.93 3.63
CA PRO A 177 4.85 12.10 4.80
C PRO A 177 4.47 10.73 5.41
N HIS A 178 4.31 10.71 6.73
CA HIS A 178 3.85 9.53 7.44
C HIS A 178 2.33 9.35 7.28
N SER A 179 1.90 8.15 6.90
CA SER A 179 0.50 7.73 6.86
C SER A 179 0.43 6.20 6.75
N ASN A 180 -0.58 5.59 7.37
CA ASN A 180 -0.79 4.14 7.38
C ASN A 180 -1.08 3.59 5.97
N ASP A 181 -1.55 4.43 5.06
CA ASP A 181 -1.69 4.11 3.64
C ASP A 181 -1.37 5.37 2.80
N TYR A 182 -0.21 5.38 2.15
CA TYR A 182 0.25 6.48 1.31
C TYR A 182 0.55 6.02 -0.10
N VAL A 183 -0.35 6.37 -1.03
CA VAL A 183 -0.30 5.96 -2.44
C VAL A 183 -0.47 7.20 -3.33
N PRO A 184 0.54 8.09 -3.41
CA PRO A 184 0.45 9.33 -4.19
C PRO A 184 0.35 9.11 -5.70
N LEU A 185 0.22 10.19 -6.48
CA LEU A 185 0.14 10.13 -7.94
C LEU A 185 1.37 9.42 -8.55
N PHE A 186 2.57 9.85 -8.19
CA PHE A 186 3.84 9.25 -8.63
C PHE A 186 4.39 8.30 -7.56
N PRO A 187 4.82 7.08 -7.91
CA PRO A 187 4.82 6.44 -9.24
C PRO A 187 3.51 5.70 -9.58
N TRP A 188 2.55 5.65 -8.64
CA TRP A 188 1.47 4.68 -8.63
C TRP A 188 0.48 4.79 -9.81
N PHE A 189 0.28 5.99 -10.36
CA PHE A 189 -0.52 6.17 -11.57
C PHE A 189 0.06 5.40 -12.77
N GLY A 190 1.37 5.17 -12.77
CA GLY A 190 2.06 4.36 -13.76
C GLY A 190 1.51 2.93 -13.82
N ALA A 191 1.23 2.30 -12.67
CA ALA A 191 0.64 0.96 -12.63
C ALA A 191 -0.75 0.93 -13.30
N VAL A 192 -1.56 1.98 -13.11
CA VAL A 192 -2.86 2.15 -13.79
C VAL A 192 -2.68 2.28 -15.30
N LEU A 193 -1.74 3.10 -15.75
CA LEU A 193 -1.43 3.26 -17.17
C LEU A 193 -0.87 1.98 -17.79
N VAL A 194 -0.06 1.21 -17.08
CA VAL A 194 0.41 -0.13 -17.51
C VAL A 194 -0.79 -1.06 -17.70
N GLY A 195 -1.72 -1.11 -16.75
CA GLY A 195 -2.95 -1.90 -16.89
C GLY A 195 -3.81 -1.50 -18.08
N LEU A 196 -3.96 -0.19 -18.30
CA LEU A 196 -4.72 0.37 -19.42
C LEU A 196 -4.04 0.06 -20.77
N GLY A 197 -2.71 0.27 -20.88
CA GLY A 197 -1.92 0.00 -22.06
C GLY A 197 -1.84 -1.49 -22.41
N ALA A 198 -1.60 -2.35 -21.42
CA ALA A 198 -1.57 -3.80 -21.59
C ALA A 198 -2.93 -4.34 -22.08
N THR A 199 -4.03 -3.82 -21.54
CA THR A 199 -5.38 -4.24 -21.96
C THR A 199 -5.70 -3.80 -23.40
N LYS A 200 -5.24 -2.60 -23.81
CA LYS A 200 -5.34 -2.16 -25.20
C LYS A 200 -4.60 -3.08 -26.16
N LEU A 201 -3.35 -3.45 -25.84
CA LEU A 201 -2.59 -4.42 -26.64
C LEU A 201 -3.32 -5.76 -26.71
N ALA A 202 -3.75 -6.28 -25.56
CA ALA A 202 -4.49 -7.55 -25.49
C ALA A 202 -5.80 -7.51 -26.30
N SER A 203 -6.48 -6.37 -26.34
CA SER A 203 -7.65 -6.17 -27.18
C SER A 203 -7.32 -6.17 -28.67
N GLY A 204 -6.24 -5.48 -29.07
CA GLY A 204 -5.79 -5.40 -30.46
C GLY A 204 -5.36 -6.76 -31.03
N PHE A 205 -4.79 -7.63 -30.20
CA PHE A 205 -4.40 -9.00 -30.57
C PHE A 205 -5.53 -10.04 -30.40
N GLY A 206 -6.75 -9.63 -30.02
CA GLY A 206 -7.87 -10.55 -29.80
C GLY A 206 -7.74 -11.46 -28.56
N ALA A 207 -6.74 -11.24 -27.70
CA ALA A 207 -6.48 -12.05 -26.51
C ALA A 207 -7.61 -11.92 -25.47
N LEU A 208 -8.28 -10.77 -25.40
CA LEU A 208 -9.42 -10.56 -24.51
C LEU A 208 -10.61 -11.47 -24.83
N ALA A 209 -10.87 -11.73 -26.11
CA ALA A 209 -11.94 -12.64 -26.53
C ALA A 209 -11.63 -14.08 -26.07
N ARG A 210 -10.38 -14.53 -26.28
CA ARG A 210 -9.91 -15.85 -25.80
C ARG A 210 -10.05 -15.98 -24.28
N LEU A 211 -9.69 -14.94 -23.53
CA LEU A 211 -9.79 -14.95 -22.07
C LEU A 211 -11.25 -14.95 -21.58
N ALA A 212 -12.17 -14.35 -22.34
CA ALA A 212 -13.61 -14.40 -22.06
C ALA A 212 -14.22 -15.80 -22.27
N ASP A 213 -13.56 -16.66 -23.05
CA ASP A 213 -13.98 -18.04 -23.28
C ASP A 213 -13.45 -19.04 -22.27
N VAL A 214 -12.51 -18.63 -21.41
CA VAL A 214 -12.06 -19.42 -20.27
C VAL A 214 -13.18 -19.48 -19.23
N ALA A 215 -13.72 -20.68 -19.02
CA ALA A 215 -14.66 -20.99 -17.95
C ALA A 215 -13.92 -21.69 -16.81
N PRO A 216 -13.47 -20.97 -15.76
CA PRO A 216 -12.80 -21.59 -14.63
C PRO A 216 -13.76 -22.49 -13.85
N GLY A 217 -13.21 -23.55 -13.24
CA GLY A 217 -13.99 -24.52 -12.48
C GLY A 217 -14.66 -23.92 -11.23
N ARG A 218 -15.57 -24.67 -10.60
CA ARG A 218 -16.38 -24.23 -9.44
C ARG A 218 -15.54 -23.74 -8.24
N TRP A 219 -14.29 -24.20 -8.12
CA TRP A 219 -13.34 -23.75 -7.10
C TRP A 219 -13.04 -22.25 -7.15
N SER A 220 -13.24 -21.60 -8.31
CA SER A 220 -13.02 -20.16 -8.51
C SER A 220 -14.15 -19.29 -7.97
N ASN A 221 -15.32 -19.87 -7.65
CA ASN A 221 -16.51 -19.14 -7.26
C ASN A 221 -16.30 -18.19 -6.06
N PRO A 222 -15.58 -18.57 -4.98
CA PRO A 222 -15.31 -17.66 -3.88
C PRO A 222 -14.48 -16.44 -4.32
N LEU A 223 -13.43 -16.66 -5.12
CA LEU A 223 -12.59 -15.58 -5.65
C LEU A 223 -13.39 -14.64 -6.56
N VAL A 224 -14.25 -15.19 -7.42
CA VAL A 224 -15.14 -14.43 -8.28
C VAL A 224 -16.16 -13.63 -7.47
N PHE A 225 -16.70 -14.20 -6.39
CA PHE A 225 -17.64 -13.52 -5.49
C PHE A 225 -16.97 -12.32 -4.80
N ILE A 226 -15.77 -12.50 -4.25
CA ILE A 226 -14.98 -11.44 -3.63
C ILE A 226 -14.65 -10.36 -4.67
N GLY A 227 -14.17 -10.76 -5.85
CA GLY A 227 -13.85 -9.83 -6.94
C GLY A 227 -15.04 -9.04 -7.49
N ARG A 228 -16.26 -9.62 -7.41
CA ARG A 228 -17.53 -8.95 -7.76
C ARG A 228 -17.96 -7.91 -6.75
N HIS A 229 -17.68 -8.14 -5.47
CA HIS A 229 -18.02 -7.24 -4.36
C HIS A 229 -16.77 -6.55 -3.82
N SER A 230 -15.83 -6.22 -4.71
CA SER A 230 -14.48 -5.80 -4.33
C SER A 230 -14.45 -4.60 -3.39
N LEU A 231 -15.28 -3.58 -3.62
CA LEU A 231 -15.33 -2.39 -2.76
C LEU A 231 -15.88 -2.73 -1.37
N ALA A 232 -16.91 -3.57 -1.28
CA ALA A 232 -17.48 -3.97 0.00
C ALA A 232 -16.46 -4.77 0.81
N PHE A 233 -15.81 -5.77 0.20
CA PHE A 233 -14.74 -6.52 0.84
C PHE A 233 -13.60 -5.58 1.28
N TYR A 234 -13.17 -4.68 0.40
CA TYR A 234 -12.13 -3.70 0.68
C TYR A 234 -12.46 -2.84 1.91
N VAL A 235 -13.69 -2.36 2.07
CA VAL A 235 -14.05 -1.53 3.23
C VAL A 235 -14.23 -2.37 4.49
N ILE A 236 -14.79 -3.57 4.39
CA ILE A 236 -15.15 -4.40 5.54
C ILE A 236 -13.96 -5.14 6.14
N HIS A 237 -12.94 -5.49 5.34
CA HIS A 237 -11.85 -6.34 5.83
C HIS A 237 -11.14 -5.72 7.04
N GLN A 238 -10.79 -4.43 7.01
CA GLN A 238 -10.00 -3.83 8.08
C GLN A 238 -10.76 -3.75 9.42
N PRO A 239 -12.00 -3.23 9.50
CA PRO A 239 -12.78 -3.28 10.74
C PRO A 239 -12.98 -4.70 11.28
N LEU A 240 -13.17 -5.68 10.38
CA LEU A 240 -13.35 -7.07 10.76
C LEU A 240 -12.05 -7.67 11.33
N LEU A 241 -10.92 -7.49 10.65
CA LEU A 241 -9.62 -8.03 11.07
C LEU A 241 -9.16 -7.38 12.37
N ILE A 242 -9.14 -6.05 12.44
CA ILE A 242 -8.70 -5.33 13.65
C ILE A 242 -9.61 -5.64 14.83
N GLY A 243 -10.93 -5.74 14.61
CA GLY A 243 -11.89 -6.13 15.65
C GLY A 243 -11.70 -7.58 16.12
N SER A 244 -11.30 -8.47 15.21
CA SER A 244 -10.98 -9.87 15.56
C SER A 244 -9.71 -9.97 16.41
N VAL A 245 -8.65 -9.24 16.04
CA VAL A 245 -7.40 -9.21 16.82
C VAL A 245 -7.63 -8.53 18.17
N TRP A 246 -8.43 -7.47 18.21
CA TRP A 246 -8.84 -6.81 19.46
C TRP A 246 -9.60 -7.76 20.41
N LEU A 247 -10.58 -8.52 19.89
CA LEU A 247 -11.31 -9.52 20.68
C LEU A 247 -10.36 -10.60 21.21
N PHE A 248 -9.45 -11.07 20.35
CA PHE A 248 -8.43 -12.04 20.74
C PHE A 248 -7.53 -11.48 21.85
N SER A 249 -7.16 -10.19 21.78
CA SER A 249 -6.29 -9.55 22.77
C SER A 249 -6.93 -9.36 24.14
N GLN A 250 -8.26 -9.39 24.24
CA GLN A 250 -8.94 -9.40 25.54
C GLN A 250 -8.76 -10.73 26.27
N VAL A 251 -8.55 -11.83 25.54
CA VAL A 251 -8.45 -13.19 26.10
C VAL A 251 -6.98 -13.64 26.24
N MET A 252 -6.14 -13.29 25.26
CA MET A 252 -4.73 -13.63 25.21
C MET A 252 -3.90 -12.36 24.96
N PRO A 253 -3.72 -11.49 25.97
CA PRO A 253 -2.97 -10.25 25.78
C PRO A 253 -1.56 -10.54 25.27
N ALA A 254 -1.09 -9.69 24.35
CA ALA A 254 0.27 -9.77 23.85
C ALA A 254 1.27 -9.65 25.00
N LYS A 255 2.42 -10.32 24.86
CA LYS A 255 3.50 -10.17 25.83
C LYS A 255 4.03 -8.74 25.74
N VAL A 256 3.80 -7.95 26.78
CA VAL A 256 4.40 -6.63 26.90
C VAL A 256 5.85 -6.84 27.30
N GLU A 257 6.75 -6.84 26.32
CA GLU A 257 8.18 -6.80 26.60
C GLU A 257 8.50 -5.43 27.23
N PRO A 258 9.27 -5.38 28.33
CA PRO A 258 9.70 -4.12 28.93
C PRO A 258 10.39 -3.22 27.90
N PRO A 259 10.25 -1.88 27.96
CA PRO A 259 10.91 -0.94 27.05
C PRO A 259 12.42 -1.18 26.90
N GLN A 260 13.06 -1.69 27.95
CA GLN A 260 14.46 -2.09 27.99
C GLN A 260 14.76 -3.23 27.01
N VAL A 261 13.96 -4.30 27.05
CA VAL A 261 14.14 -5.48 26.20
C VAL A 261 13.93 -5.12 24.73
N ASN A 262 12.90 -4.31 24.46
CA ASN A 262 12.61 -3.86 23.10
C ASN A 262 13.69 -2.90 22.56
N PHE A 263 14.23 -2.03 23.42
CA PHE A 263 15.34 -1.14 23.07
C PHE A 263 16.59 -1.94 22.70
N LEU A 264 17.01 -2.88 23.56
CA LEU A 264 18.20 -3.71 23.31
C LEU A 264 18.05 -4.49 22.01
N LYS A 265 16.89 -5.12 21.79
CA LYS A 265 16.61 -5.87 20.56
C LYS A 265 16.73 -4.98 19.32
N THR A 266 16.07 -3.82 19.32
CA THR A 266 16.05 -2.92 18.17
C THR A 266 17.42 -2.28 17.91
N CYS A 267 18.10 -1.87 18.98
CA CYS A 267 19.47 -1.33 18.91
C CYS A 267 20.42 -2.36 18.30
N GLN A 268 20.37 -3.62 18.76
CA GLN A 268 21.29 -4.66 18.32
C GLN A 268 21.09 -4.99 16.83
N ILE A 269 19.84 -5.15 16.39
CA ILE A 269 19.51 -5.36 14.97
C ILE A 269 20.07 -4.24 14.08
N SER A 270 19.99 -2.99 14.53
CA SER A 270 20.49 -1.82 13.79
C SER A 270 22.03 -1.78 13.78
N CYS A 271 22.66 -2.03 14.92
CA CYS A 271 24.12 -2.01 15.06
C CYS A 271 24.80 -3.12 14.26
N GLU A 272 24.24 -4.33 14.25
CA GLU A 272 24.81 -5.50 13.56
C GLU A 272 24.78 -5.37 12.03
N GLN A 273 24.13 -4.33 11.49
CA GLN A 273 24.26 -3.95 10.09
C GLN A 273 25.67 -3.43 9.75
N GLN A 274 26.43 -2.97 10.75
CA GLN A 274 27.71 -2.27 10.58
C GLN A 274 28.86 -2.86 11.40
N ARG A 275 28.57 -3.48 12.55
CA ARG A 275 29.57 -4.01 13.50
C ARG A 275 29.21 -5.46 13.87
N ASP A 276 30.12 -6.15 14.57
CA ASP A 276 29.89 -7.52 15.02
C ASP A 276 29.00 -7.60 16.28
N SER A 277 28.47 -8.79 16.56
CA SER A 277 27.52 -9.02 17.67
C SER A 277 28.13 -8.76 19.06
N LYS A 278 29.44 -8.97 19.24
CA LYS A 278 30.11 -8.73 20.53
C LYS A 278 30.19 -7.24 20.80
N PHE A 279 30.59 -6.45 19.79
CA PHE A 279 30.54 -4.99 19.88
C PHE A 279 29.11 -4.52 20.13
N CYS A 280 28.14 -4.97 19.33
CA CYS A 280 26.77 -4.47 19.39
C CYS A 280 26.05 -4.78 20.70
N SER A 281 26.26 -5.95 21.29
CA SER A 281 25.68 -6.26 22.61
C SER A 281 26.20 -5.34 23.71
N SER A 282 27.51 -5.04 23.73
CA SER A 282 28.11 -4.10 24.70
C SER A 282 27.70 -2.66 24.44
N TYR A 283 27.71 -2.21 23.17
CA TYR A 283 27.28 -0.86 22.79
C TYR A 283 25.81 -0.59 23.16
N CYS A 284 24.91 -1.53 22.85
CA CYS A 284 23.49 -1.37 23.16
C CYS A 284 23.22 -1.43 24.67
N GLY A 285 24.00 -2.21 25.42
CA GLY A 285 23.97 -2.17 26.89
C GLY A 285 24.34 -0.79 27.43
N CYS A 286 25.46 -0.23 26.97
CA CYS A 286 25.87 1.13 27.36
C CYS A 286 24.81 2.20 27.03
N MET A 287 24.23 2.13 25.83
CA MET A 287 23.18 3.07 25.43
C MET A 287 21.94 2.97 26.31
N LEU A 288 21.51 1.75 26.63
CA LEU A 288 20.36 1.55 27.53
C LEU A 288 20.66 2.11 28.93
N ASP A 289 21.80 1.72 29.50
CA ASP A 289 22.21 2.15 30.85
C ASP A 289 22.25 3.67 30.97
N THR A 290 22.75 4.36 29.94
CA THR A 290 22.85 5.83 29.95
C THR A 290 21.47 6.48 29.80
N LEU A 291 20.62 5.97 28.89
CA LEU A 291 19.24 6.48 28.71
C LEU A 291 18.36 6.25 29.93
N GLU A 292 18.55 5.14 30.65
CA GLU A 292 17.87 4.89 31.92
C GLU A 292 18.42 5.75 33.05
N GLY A 293 19.75 5.89 33.14
CA GLY A 293 20.41 6.74 34.13
C GLY A 293 19.99 8.21 34.05
N GLU A 294 19.67 8.70 32.85
CA GLU A 294 19.17 10.05 32.62
C GLU A 294 17.62 10.16 32.65
N ALA A 295 16.90 9.06 32.82
CA ALA A 295 15.44 8.99 32.71
C ALA A 295 14.89 9.52 31.36
N THR A 296 15.63 9.32 30.27
CA THR A 296 15.29 9.83 28.93
C THR A 296 14.83 8.74 27.95
N LEU A 297 14.76 7.48 28.38
CA LEU A 297 14.26 6.36 27.56
C LEU A 297 12.84 6.62 27.01
N ASP A 298 11.94 7.19 27.82
CA ASP A 298 10.59 7.56 27.37
C ASP A 298 10.59 8.65 26.28
N ARG A 299 11.57 9.56 26.33
CA ARG A 299 11.75 10.62 25.33
C ARG A 299 12.14 10.02 23.97
N LEU A 300 12.98 8.99 23.99
CA LEU A 300 13.33 8.22 22.79
C LEU A 300 12.09 7.55 22.20
N TYR A 301 11.28 6.86 23.01
CA TYR A 301 10.06 6.17 22.53
C TYR A 301 8.97 7.12 22.04
N LYS A 302 8.88 8.33 22.60
CA LYS A 302 8.00 9.40 22.07
C LYS A 302 8.50 10.02 20.76
N ASN A 303 9.64 9.55 20.25
CA ASN A 303 10.24 10.00 19.01
C ASN A 303 10.47 11.52 18.99
N ASP A 304 10.95 12.10 20.09
CA ASP A 304 11.30 13.52 20.17
C ASP A 304 12.27 13.88 19.02
N GLN A 305 11.92 14.89 18.21
CA GLN A 305 12.69 15.29 17.03
C GLN A 305 13.39 16.64 17.23
N THR A 306 13.44 17.16 18.45
CA THR A 306 14.13 18.42 18.74
C THR A 306 15.63 18.32 18.40
N ALA A 307 16.19 19.42 17.87
CA ALA A 307 17.60 19.45 17.47
C ALA A 307 18.54 19.17 18.65
N GLU A 308 18.18 19.67 19.83
CA GLU A 308 18.89 19.42 21.10
C GLU A 308 18.91 17.93 21.45
N TRP A 309 17.76 17.26 21.38
CA TRP A 309 17.67 15.83 21.68
C TRP A 309 18.44 14.96 20.69
N ARG A 310 18.39 15.29 19.39
CA ARG A 310 19.18 14.57 18.37
C ARG A 310 20.68 14.74 18.60
N ALA A 311 21.13 15.94 18.98
CA ALA A 311 22.53 16.18 19.31
C ALA A 311 22.95 15.38 20.54
N HIS A 312 22.11 15.35 21.57
CA HIS A 312 22.33 14.56 22.78
C HIS A 312 22.44 13.05 22.49
N LEU A 313 21.51 12.49 21.72
CA LEU A 313 21.58 11.08 21.31
C LEU A 313 22.86 10.75 20.53
N ALA A 314 23.35 11.68 19.69
CA ALA A 314 24.59 11.49 18.94
C ALA A 314 25.82 11.50 19.87
N ASP A 315 25.82 12.34 20.90
CA ASP A 315 26.89 12.39 21.93
C ASP A 315 26.93 11.10 22.76
N LEU A 316 25.77 10.61 23.20
CA LEU A 316 25.63 9.32 23.87
C LEU A 316 26.15 8.17 23.00
N ALA A 317 25.77 8.15 21.72
CA ALA A 317 26.25 7.14 20.77
C ALA A 317 27.78 7.20 20.60
N GLY A 318 28.36 8.40 20.52
CA GLY A 318 29.82 8.59 20.46
C GLY A 318 30.54 8.06 21.70
N THR A 319 30.01 8.39 22.89
CA THR A 319 30.56 7.93 24.18
C THR A 319 30.51 6.41 24.31
N CYS A 320 29.36 5.80 24.02
CA CYS A 320 29.20 4.35 24.09
C CYS A 320 30.02 3.60 23.03
N THR A 321 30.26 4.20 21.86
CA THR A 321 31.17 3.66 20.85
C THR A 321 32.59 3.59 21.41
N ALA A 322 33.12 4.71 21.90
CA ALA A 322 34.48 4.79 22.44
C ALA A 322 34.69 3.85 23.63
N GLN A 323 33.72 3.78 24.54
CA GLN A 323 33.78 2.88 25.70
C GLN A 323 33.72 1.40 25.30
N THR A 324 32.98 1.07 24.24
CA THR A 324 32.90 -0.31 23.76
C THR A 324 34.17 -0.70 23.01
N ASP A 325 34.70 0.18 22.16
CA ASP A 325 35.95 -0.06 21.44
C ASP A 325 37.11 -0.31 22.42
N SER A 326 37.25 0.51 23.48
CA SER A 326 38.30 0.31 24.48
C SER A 326 38.17 -1.03 25.23
N LYS A 327 36.96 -1.40 25.67
CA LYS A 327 36.70 -2.70 26.32
C LYS A 327 36.95 -3.89 25.39
N THR A 328 36.76 -3.70 24.08
CA THR A 328 36.94 -4.79 23.11
C THR A 328 38.42 -5.00 22.80
N GLU A 329 39.23 -3.93 22.81
CA GLU A 329 40.68 -3.97 22.68
C GLU A 329 41.37 -4.57 23.91
N GLU A 330 40.94 -4.21 25.12
CA GLU A 330 41.49 -4.76 26.38
C GLU A 330 41.17 -6.26 26.60
N GLY A 331 40.16 -6.80 25.92
CA GLY A 331 39.75 -8.22 26.03
C GLY A 331 40.43 -9.17 25.04
N VAL A 332 41.49 -8.73 24.34
CA VAL A 332 42.26 -9.51 23.34
C VAL A 332 43.70 -9.80 23.80
N GLU A 333 44.13 -9.31 24.97
CA GLU A 333 45.37 -9.74 25.67
C GLU A 333 45.14 -10.98 26.56
#